data_AF-A0A3D3HC67-F1
#
_entry.id   AF-A0A3D3HC67-F1
#
_cell.length_a   1.000
_cell.length_b   1.000
_cell.length_c   1.000
_cell.angle_alpha   90.00
_cell.angle_beta   90.00
_cell.angle_gamma   90.00
#
_symmetry.space_group_name_H-M   'P 1'
#
loop_
_entity.id
_entity.type
_entity.pdbx_description
1 polymer ?
#
loop_
_entity_poly.entity_id
_entity_poly.type
_entity_poly.pdbx_seq_one_letter_code
_entity_poly.pdbx_strand_id
1 'polypeptide(L)'
;MSKILSILFAMAVILAAVLFVSAGGKNPLGTKQTATENYGKYCSGCHGANLEKFAAKAWMDEKGTESAFRSIKFGIENIGMPAFRESFTNREIRDLAAFVKKELPADRGLLQPALTLEEMVASEVQKFTIDTVVKGLNVPWGMAFLPNGDMLISERSGTLHRFSGGKIIEPVTGLPEIMAIGQGGLLDIALHPDYPANGWIYFSYSALSSGGSRPTGNTAIMRARLDGTTLLDREVLFTGEPATDRNYHFGSKIAFDGKGHIFFGIGDRGQHFDFPQKLDNHNGKIHRLNDDGSIPDDNPFVNTPGAMASIWSYGHRNPQGTCFDPLTGELWVSEHGPRGGDELNLIKPGVNYGWPVISYGINYDGTVLTPDTEKAGLEQPVFQWTPSIGPCGMTFVTGDRYPNWKNNILLGSLPLKHLERVVLENNKVTHREELLKGIGRVRNVVMGPDEYIYFAIETPGYILRLMPVE
;
A
#
# COMPACT_ATOMS: atom_id res chain seq x y z
N MET A 1 -8.99 -75.65 -16.39
CA MET A 1 -7.63 -75.45 -15.86
C MET A 1 -7.64 -74.10 -15.16
N SER A 2 -7.91 -73.99 -13.84
CA SER A 2 -6.98 -74.20 -12.71
C SER A 2 -5.65 -73.44 -12.89
N LYS A 3 -5.18 -72.60 -11.96
CA LYS A 3 -5.36 -72.50 -10.48
C LYS A 3 -5.57 -71.02 -10.07
N ILE A 4 -6.42 -70.62 -9.11
CA ILE A 4 -6.39 -70.85 -7.64
C ILE A 4 -5.13 -70.19 -7.03
N LEU A 5 -5.20 -69.17 -6.15
CA LEU A 5 -5.62 -69.21 -4.72
C LEU A 5 -5.93 -67.75 -4.25
N SER A 6 -7.13 -67.34 -3.81
CA SER A 6 -7.78 -67.44 -2.46
C SER A 6 -7.20 -66.53 -1.35
N ILE A 7 -7.91 -65.88 -0.39
CA ILE A 7 -9.30 -65.37 -0.15
C ILE A 7 -9.31 -64.76 1.30
N LEU A 8 -10.41 -64.08 1.75
CA LEU A 8 -10.76 -63.59 3.13
C LEU A 8 -10.23 -62.19 3.55
N PHE A 9 -11.00 -61.29 4.21
CA PHE A 9 -12.48 -61.22 4.48
C PHE A 9 -12.91 -59.80 4.94
N ALA A 10 -14.19 -59.42 4.70
CA ALA A 10 -15.19 -58.71 5.56
C ALA A 10 -14.77 -57.59 6.57
N MET A 11 -15.58 -56.68 7.16
CA MET A 11 -16.97 -56.13 7.08
C MET A 11 -17.02 -54.94 8.09
N ALA A 12 -17.99 -54.01 8.18
CA ALA A 12 -19.21 -53.67 7.45
C ALA A 12 -19.58 -52.16 7.68
N VAL A 13 -20.79 -51.76 7.28
CA VAL A 13 -21.43 -50.43 7.41
C VAL A 13 -21.89 -50.12 8.86
N ILE A 14 -21.94 -48.83 9.25
CA ILE A 14 -23.07 -48.22 9.99
C ILE A 14 -23.04 -46.68 9.82
N LEU A 15 -24.21 -46.11 9.52
CA LEU A 15 -24.50 -44.69 9.47
C LEU A 15 -25.19 -44.29 10.79
N ALA A 16 -24.75 -43.22 11.46
CA ALA A 16 -25.48 -42.66 12.60
C ALA A 16 -25.28 -41.14 12.68
N ALA A 17 -26.37 -40.39 12.53
CA ALA A 17 -26.40 -38.96 12.78
C ALA A 17 -26.44 -38.69 14.29
N VAL A 18 -25.77 -37.63 14.75
CA VAL A 18 -25.90 -37.12 16.12
C VAL A 18 -26.44 -35.69 16.05
N LEU A 19 -27.57 -35.49 16.73
CA LEU A 19 -28.24 -34.21 16.90
C LEU A 19 -27.40 -33.27 17.76
N PHE A 20 -27.23 -32.02 17.33
CA PHE A 20 -26.72 -30.95 18.19
C PHE A 20 -27.88 -30.30 18.94
N VAL A 21 -27.82 -30.35 20.27
CA VAL A 21 -28.56 -29.46 21.17
C VAL A 21 -27.56 -28.84 22.16
N SER A 22 -27.82 -27.58 22.50
CA SER A 22 -26.91 -26.59 23.12
C SER A 22 -26.20 -26.97 24.41
N ALA A 23 -24.92 -26.57 24.51
CA ALA A 23 -24.35 -25.87 25.67
C ALA A 23 -23.14 -25.04 25.22
N GLY A 24 -22.95 -23.84 25.79
CA GLY A 24 -21.89 -22.93 25.34
C GLY A 24 -20.49 -23.31 25.81
N GLY A 25 -19.48 -23.16 24.95
CA GLY A 25 -18.08 -23.28 25.35
C GLY A 25 -17.08 -23.54 24.22
N LYS A 26 -16.32 -22.50 23.84
CA LYS A 26 -15.07 -22.51 23.05
C LYS A 26 -15.16 -22.91 21.56
N ASN A 27 -14.46 -22.13 20.71
CA ASN A 27 -14.27 -22.41 19.29
C ASN A 27 -13.70 -23.82 19.06
N PRO A 28 -14.34 -24.68 18.24
CA PRO A 28 -13.74 -25.91 17.79
C PRO A 28 -12.78 -25.65 16.61
N LEU A 29 -11.54 -26.15 16.74
CA LEU A 29 -10.61 -26.40 15.63
C LEU A 29 -10.15 -25.17 14.79
N GLY A 30 -9.61 -24.15 15.46
CA GLY A 30 -8.67 -23.23 14.81
C GLY A 30 -7.29 -23.86 14.62
N THR A 31 -6.62 -23.58 13.50
CA THR A 31 -5.23 -23.98 13.25
C THR A 31 -4.30 -23.37 14.29
N LYS A 32 -3.34 -24.16 14.82
CA LYS A 32 -2.34 -23.65 15.77
C LYS A 32 -1.37 -22.73 15.03
N GLN A 33 -1.39 -21.44 15.37
CA GLN A 33 -0.38 -20.48 14.92
C GLN A 33 0.99 -20.84 15.50
N THR A 34 2.02 -20.78 14.66
CA THR A 34 3.41 -21.03 15.02
C THR A 34 4.02 -19.86 15.80
N ALA A 35 5.15 -20.11 16.46
CA ALA A 35 5.89 -19.05 17.15
C ALA A 35 6.35 -17.93 16.20
N THR A 36 6.72 -18.26 14.95
CA THR A 36 7.10 -17.29 13.92
C THR A 36 5.93 -16.41 13.49
N GLU A 37 4.76 -17.00 13.23
CA GLU A 37 3.54 -16.25 12.88
C GLU A 37 3.08 -15.35 14.05
N ASN A 38 3.11 -15.88 15.27
CA ASN A 38 2.80 -15.10 16.47
C ASN A 38 3.81 -13.96 16.69
N TYR A 39 5.10 -14.19 16.47
CA TYR A 39 6.10 -13.13 16.55
C TYR A 39 5.85 -12.07 15.48
N GLY A 40 5.66 -12.50 14.23
CA GLY A 40 5.36 -11.64 13.08
C GLY A 40 4.13 -10.76 13.30
N LYS A 41 3.06 -11.30 13.89
CA LYS A 41 1.81 -10.56 14.13
C LYS A 41 1.82 -9.67 15.38
N TYR A 42 2.39 -10.14 16.49
CA TYR A 42 2.20 -9.48 17.80
C TYR A 42 3.47 -8.84 18.37
N CYS A 43 4.67 -9.23 17.93
CA CYS A 43 5.94 -8.79 18.52
C CYS A 43 6.81 -7.95 17.55
N SER A 44 6.75 -8.21 16.25
CA SER A 44 7.58 -7.59 15.20
C SER A 44 7.47 -6.07 15.10
N GLY A 45 6.33 -5.49 15.47
CA GLY A 45 6.15 -4.04 15.60
C GLY A 45 7.10 -3.44 16.63
N CYS A 46 6.98 -3.90 17.87
CA CYS A 46 7.75 -3.39 19.00
C CYS A 46 9.23 -3.81 18.98
N HIS A 47 9.55 -4.94 18.35
CA HIS A 47 10.90 -5.54 18.40
C HIS A 47 11.65 -5.60 17.06
N GLY A 48 11.01 -5.21 15.96
CA GLY A 48 11.55 -5.37 14.61
C GLY A 48 11.23 -6.76 14.03
N ALA A 49 11.11 -6.89 12.71
CA ALA A 49 10.77 -8.18 12.09
C ALA A 49 11.89 -9.23 12.26
N ASN A 50 13.10 -8.77 12.60
CA ASN A 50 14.36 -9.51 12.54
C ASN A 50 15.14 -9.30 13.84
N LEU A 51 14.40 -9.00 14.92
CA LEU A 51 14.89 -8.80 16.28
C LEU A 51 15.80 -7.57 16.46
N GLU A 52 15.81 -6.66 15.49
CA GLU A 52 16.77 -5.55 15.45
C GLU A 52 16.72 -4.61 16.66
N LYS A 53 15.56 -4.45 17.31
CA LYS A 53 15.43 -3.62 18.53
C LYS A 53 15.90 -4.32 19.80
N PHE A 54 16.30 -5.59 19.74
CA PHE A 54 16.97 -6.30 20.84
C PHE A 54 18.48 -6.04 20.90
N ALA A 55 19.08 -5.36 19.91
CA ALA A 55 20.52 -5.07 19.85
C ALA A 55 21.09 -4.52 21.17
N ALA A 56 20.36 -3.60 21.83
CA ALA A 56 20.75 -2.94 23.07
C ALA A 56 20.04 -3.44 24.35
N LYS A 57 19.31 -4.57 24.30
CA LYS A 57 18.43 -5.00 25.42
C LYS A 57 19.09 -6.04 26.32
N ALA A 58 19.89 -5.58 27.28
CA ALA A 58 20.67 -6.42 28.20
C ALA A 58 19.86 -7.48 28.99
N TRP A 59 18.57 -7.26 29.25
CA TRP A 59 17.71 -8.27 29.91
C TRP A 59 17.51 -9.55 29.08
N MET A 60 17.82 -9.50 27.77
CA MET A 60 17.85 -10.67 26.88
C MET A 60 19.19 -11.43 26.93
N ASP A 61 20.17 -11.01 27.73
CA ASP A 61 21.46 -11.69 27.89
C ASP A 61 21.38 -12.95 28.77
N GLU A 62 20.33 -13.07 29.58
CA GLU A 62 20.10 -14.23 30.43
C GLU A 62 20.09 -15.55 29.62
N LYS A 63 20.68 -16.61 30.19
CA LYS A 63 20.74 -17.94 29.54
C LYS A 63 19.38 -18.63 29.58
N GLY A 64 19.07 -19.40 28.54
CA GLY A 64 17.78 -20.06 28.38
C GLY A 64 16.67 -19.11 27.96
N THR A 65 15.40 -19.53 28.12
CA THR A 65 14.23 -18.80 27.61
C THR A 65 13.42 -18.10 28.70
N GLU A 66 13.77 -18.26 29.99
CA GLU A 66 12.88 -17.86 31.09
C GLU A 66 12.75 -16.34 31.26
N SER A 67 13.81 -15.55 30.99
CA SER A 67 13.71 -14.08 30.92
C SER A 67 12.71 -13.65 29.84
N ALA A 68 12.89 -14.11 28.61
CA ALA A 68 11.99 -13.81 27.50
C ALA A 68 10.55 -14.28 27.78
N PHE A 69 10.37 -15.48 28.35
CA PHE A 69 9.07 -16.02 28.76
C PHE A 69 8.37 -15.10 29.79
N ARG A 70 9.10 -14.67 30.84
CA ARG A 70 8.57 -13.74 31.85
C ARG A 70 8.18 -12.41 31.23
N SER A 71 9.05 -11.83 30.39
CA SER A 71 8.81 -10.53 29.74
C SER A 71 7.60 -10.56 28.80
N ILE A 72 7.46 -11.59 27.96
CA ILE A 72 6.29 -11.74 27.10
C ILE A 72 5.03 -11.98 27.94
N LYS A 73 5.11 -12.80 28.99
CA LYS A 73 3.95 -13.14 29.82
C LYS A 73 3.43 -11.95 30.64
N PHE A 74 4.32 -11.22 31.30
CA PHE A 74 3.96 -10.21 32.29
C PHE A 74 4.16 -8.77 31.82
N GLY A 75 4.74 -8.56 30.63
CA GLY A 75 5.12 -7.25 30.12
C GLY A 75 6.37 -6.70 30.83
N ILE A 76 6.78 -5.52 30.39
CA ILE A 76 7.80 -4.68 31.04
C ILE A 76 7.30 -3.23 30.98
N GLU A 77 6.57 -2.85 32.02
CA GLU A 77 5.81 -1.58 32.13
C GLU A 77 6.68 -0.34 31.89
N ASN A 78 7.88 -0.28 32.48
CA ASN A 78 8.77 0.89 32.38
C ASN A 78 9.42 1.09 31.00
N ILE A 79 9.18 0.21 30.03
CA ILE A 79 9.59 0.37 28.63
C ILE A 79 8.43 0.20 27.64
N GLY A 80 7.17 0.24 28.12
CA GLY A 80 5.98 0.12 27.27
C GLY A 80 5.81 -1.25 26.60
N MET A 81 6.30 -2.33 27.20
CA MET A 81 6.08 -3.69 26.69
C MET A 81 4.82 -4.29 27.33
N PRO A 82 3.73 -4.54 26.57
CA PRO A 82 2.48 -5.07 27.12
C PRO A 82 2.59 -6.54 27.56
N ALA A 83 1.66 -6.97 28.42
CA ALA A 83 1.60 -8.32 28.96
C ALA A 83 0.70 -9.24 28.12
N PHE A 84 1.23 -10.35 27.61
CA PHE A 84 0.49 -11.27 26.73
C PHE A 84 -0.12 -12.49 27.44
N ARG A 85 -0.12 -12.54 28.79
CA ARG A 85 -0.71 -13.67 29.57
C ARG A 85 -2.20 -13.93 29.32
N GLU A 86 -2.95 -12.92 28.90
CA GLU A 86 -4.38 -13.06 28.56
C GLU A 86 -4.59 -13.41 27.07
N SER A 87 -3.58 -13.14 26.23
CA SER A 87 -3.61 -13.34 24.77
C SER A 87 -3.06 -14.71 24.33
N PHE A 88 -2.15 -15.30 25.10
CA PHE A 88 -1.47 -16.55 24.78
C PHE A 88 -1.45 -17.53 25.96
N THR A 89 -1.49 -18.83 25.65
CA THR A 89 -1.23 -19.86 26.66
C THR A 89 0.25 -19.87 27.08
N ASN A 90 0.53 -20.40 28.28
CA ASN A 90 1.91 -20.64 28.73
C ASN A 90 2.77 -21.43 27.72
N ARG A 91 2.16 -22.25 26.86
CA ARG A 91 2.88 -22.99 25.82
C ARG A 91 3.31 -22.07 24.69
N GLU A 92 2.37 -21.31 24.12
CA GLU A 92 2.66 -20.36 23.04
C GLU A 92 3.67 -19.29 23.47
N ILE A 93 3.63 -18.83 24.72
CA ILE A 93 4.63 -17.91 25.27
C ILE A 93 6.02 -18.58 25.39
N ARG A 94 6.10 -19.87 25.75
CA ARG A 94 7.38 -20.61 25.75
C ARG A 94 7.91 -20.83 24.33
N ASP A 95 7.03 -21.14 23.38
CA ASP A 95 7.38 -21.34 21.98
C ASP A 95 7.86 -20.02 21.35
N LEU A 96 7.22 -18.88 21.66
CA LEU A 96 7.68 -17.51 21.34
C LEU A 96 9.04 -17.17 21.97
N ALA A 97 9.20 -17.42 23.27
CA ALA A 97 10.46 -17.15 23.97
C ALA A 97 11.63 -17.99 23.41
N ALA A 98 11.35 -19.24 23.00
CA ALA A 98 12.30 -20.10 22.32
C ALA A 98 12.65 -19.61 20.91
N PHE A 99 11.65 -19.19 20.12
CA PHE A 99 11.88 -18.56 18.81
C PHE A 99 12.77 -17.32 18.93
N VAL A 100 12.39 -16.36 19.77
CA VAL A 100 13.14 -15.11 19.97
C VAL A 100 14.58 -15.40 20.40
N LYS A 101 14.82 -16.33 21.33
CA LYS A 101 16.18 -16.68 21.79
C LYS A 101 16.98 -17.55 20.82
N LYS A 102 16.33 -18.20 19.84
CA LYS A 102 16.98 -18.99 18.78
C LYS A 102 17.41 -18.10 17.61
N GLU A 103 16.56 -17.17 17.20
CA GLU A 103 16.84 -16.30 16.05
C GLU A 103 17.69 -15.06 16.41
N LEU A 104 17.79 -14.70 17.70
CA LEU A 104 18.67 -13.61 18.16
C LEU A 104 20.15 -14.01 18.04
N PRO A 105 20.96 -13.36 17.19
CA PRO A 105 22.36 -13.73 17.02
C PRO A 105 23.18 -13.45 18.28
N ALA A 106 24.21 -14.28 18.50
CA ALA A 106 25.13 -14.12 19.63
C ALA A 106 25.95 -12.82 19.54
N ASP A 107 26.34 -12.42 18.32
CA ASP A 107 26.84 -11.09 18.03
C ASP A 107 25.66 -10.17 17.66
N ARG A 108 25.28 -9.29 18.59
CA ARG A 108 24.23 -8.30 18.37
C ARG A 108 24.66 -7.13 17.49
N GLY A 109 25.94 -6.99 17.15
CA GLY A 109 26.41 -6.05 16.12
C GLY A 109 25.93 -6.44 14.71
N LEU A 110 25.53 -7.71 14.51
CA LEU A 110 24.91 -8.18 13.27
C LEU A 110 23.44 -7.75 13.14
N LEU A 111 22.78 -7.41 14.25
CA LEU A 111 21.47 -6.76 14.23
C LEU A 111 21.68 -5.31 13.79
N GLN A 112 21.30 -4.99 12.55
CA GLN A 112 21.20 -3.60 12.08
C GLN A 112 20.14 -2.89 12.93
N PRO A 113 20.48 -2.02 13.91
CA PRO A 113 19.45 -1.41 14.73
C PRO A 113 18.53 -0.59 13.82
N ALA A 114 17.22 -0.87 13.90
CA ALA A 114 16.23 0.03 13.34
C ALA A 114 16.53 1.42 13.91
N LEU A 115 16.60 2.44 13.05
CA LEU A 115 16.78 3.80 13.54
C LEU A 115 15.43 4.24 14.10
N THR A 116 15.17 3.87 15.34
CA THR A 116 14.09 4.46 16.12
C THR A 116 14.49 5.89 16.42
N LEU A 117 13.69 6.84 15.98
CA LEU A 117 13.68 8.13 16.64
C LEU A 117 13.08 7.87 18.03
N GLU A 118 13.95 7.85 19.05
CA GLU A 118 13.55 7.66 20.46
C GLU A 118 12.67 8.82 20.96
N GLU A 119 12.64 9.92 20.20
CA GLU A 119 11.73 11.03 20.39
C GLU A 119 10.27 10.60 20.13
N MET A 120 9.50 10.56 21.21
CA MET A 120 8.03 10.53 21.16
C MET A 120 7.53 11.78 20.45
N VAL A 121 6.85 11.58 19.31
CA VAL A 121 6.16 12.63 18.57
C VAL A 121 4.67 12.59 18.93
N ALA A 122 4.07 13.75 19.10
CA ALA A 122 2.65 13.89 19.37
C ALA A 122 1.90 14.34 18.11
N SER A 123 0.71 13.76 17.92
CA SER A 123 -0.39 14.43 17.23
C SER A 123 -1.30 15.12 18.25
N GLU A 124 -2.27 15.87 17.77
CA GLU A 124 -3.35 16.48 18.55
C GLU A 124 -4.15 15.47 19.39
N VAL A 125 -4.21 14.19 18.97
CA VAL A 125 -5.12 13.18 19.55
C VAL A 125 -4.46 11.88 20.02
N GLN A 126 -3.19 11.64 19.70
CA GLN A 126 -2.42 10.46 20.17
C GLN A 126 -0.91 10.66 19.99
N LYS A 127 -0.09 9.77 20.57
CA LYS A 127 1.38 9.84 20.48
C LYS A 127 1.96 8.61 19.79
N PHE A 128 3.16 8.77 19.23
CA PHE A 128 3.87 7.71 18.51
C PHE A 128 5.38 7.91 18.55
N THR A 129 6.13 6.85 18.26
CA THR A 129 7.54 6.89 17.87
C THR A 129 7.68 6.53 16.39
N ILE A 130 8.84 6.81 15.79
CA ILE A 130 9.09 6.51 14.37
C ILE A 130 10.20 5.47 14.29
N ASP A 131 9.95 4.42 13.52
CA ASP A 131 10.80 3.25 13.38
C ASP A 131 11.32 3.14 11.94
N THR A 132 12.63 3.24 11.73
CA THR A 132 13.20 3.14 10.38
C THR A 132 13.37 1.68 9.97
N VAL A 133 12.50 1.22 9.07
CA VAL A 133 12.40 -0.17 8.59
C VAL A 133 13.40 -0.44 7.47
N VAL A 134 13.48 0.45 6.47
CA VAL A 134 14.36 0.29 5.31
C VAL A 134 15.16 1.56 5.04
N LYS A 135 16.45 1.41 4.75
CA LYS A 135 17.40 2.49 4.47
C LYS A 135 18.07 2.28 3.11
N GLY A 136 18.63 3.35 2.55
CA GLY A 136 19.50 3.27 1.36
C GLY A 136 18.78 3.16 0.03
N LEU A 137 17.48 3.49 0.00
CA LEU A 137 16.71 3.63 -1.23
C LEU A 137 17.02 5.00 -1.86
N ASN A 138 16.67 5.18 -3.13
CA ASN A 138 16.76 6.44 -3.87
C ASN A 138 15.39 7.14 -3.87
N VAL A 139 14.39 6.57 -4.55
CA VAL A 139 13.02 7.10 -4.61
C VAL A 139 12.03 5.92 -4.52
N PRO A 140 11.73 5.42 -3.30
CA PRO A 140 10.76 4.36 -3.10
C PRO A 140 9.35 4.88 -3.41
N TRP A 141 8.75 4.38 -4.49
CA TRP A 141 7.49 4.86 -5.03
C TRP A 141 6.32 4.01 -4.52
N GLY A 142 6.37 2.69 -4.72
CA GLY A 142 5.37 1.73 -4.27
C GLY A 142 5.90 0.83 -3.16
N MET A 143 5.00 0.28 -2.34
CA MET A 143 5.33 -0.79 -1.40
C MET A 143 4.16 -1.75 -1.22
N ALA A 144 4.45 -3.05 -1.12
CA ALA A 144 3.46 -4.10 -0.88
C ALA A 144 4.02 -5.20 0.04
N PHE A 145 3.20 -5.74 0.93
CA PHE A 145 3.59 -6.79 1.88
C PHE A 145 3.18 -8.17 1.39
N LEU A 146 4.16 -9.07 1.24
CA LEU A 146 3.92 -10.48 0.97
C LEU A 146 3.37 -11.19 2.23
N PRO A 147 2.59 -12.29 2.09
CA PRO A 147 2.01 -13.01 3.23
C PRO A 147 3.02 -13.57 4.24
N ASN A 148 4.29 -13.73 3.85
CA ASN A 148 5.37 -14.16 4.73
C ASN A 148 6.00 -13.02 5.54
N GLY A 149 5.54 -11.78 5.38
CA GLY A 149 6.06 -10.58 6.06
C GLY A 149 7.16 -9.84 5.30
N ASP A 150 7.61 -10.34 4.14
CA ASP A 150 8.53 -9.61 3.28
C ASP A 150 7.85 -8.39 2.65
N MET A 151 8.63 -7.35 2.35
CA MET A 151 8.15 -6.16 1.66
C MET A 151 8.77 -6.05 0.27
N LEU A 152 7.94 -5.87 -0.75
CA LEU A 152 8.36 -5.48 -2.09
C LEU A 152 8.29 -3.97 -2.22
N ILE A 153 9.34 -3.37 -2.81
CA ILE A 153 9.50 -1.91 -2.88
C ILE A 153 9.92 -1.54 -4.31
N SER A 154 9.05 -0.83 -5.02
CA SER A 154 9.38 -0.28 -6.34
C SER A 154 10.11 1.05 -6.20
N GLU A 155 11.23 1.20 -6.89
CA GLU A 155 11.95 2.46 -7.03
C GLU A 155 11.70 3.10 -8.38
N ARG A 156 11.52 4.43 -8.38
CA ARG A 156 11.33 5.21 -9.62
C ARG A 156 12.50 5.08 -10.61
N SER A 157 13.68 4.63 -10.18
CA SER A 157 14.80 4.29 -11.08
C SER A 157 14.56 3.06 -11.96
N GLY A 158 13.47 2.30 -11.76
CA GLY A 158 13.20 1.05 -12.49
C GLY A 158 13.65 -0.22 -11.76
N THR A 159 13.91 -0.14 -10.45
CA THR A 159 14.37 -1.26 -9.62
C THR A 159 13.23 -1.75 -8.73
N LEU A 160 13.06 -3.07 -8.61
CA LEU A 160 12.17 -3.69 -7.62
C LEU A 160 13.02 -4.39 -6.56
N HIS A 161 12.98 -3.88 -5.33
CA HIS A 161 13.64 -4.50 -4.18
C HIS A 161 12.71 -5.47 -3.47
N ARG A 162 13.30 -6.50 -2.87
CA ARG A 162 12.66 -7.30 -1.82
C ARG A 162 13.42 -7.07 -0.51
N PHE A 163 12.69 -6.65 0.51
CA PHE A 163 13.18 -6.54 1.88
C PHE A 163 12.73 -7.78 2.65
N SER A 164 13.70 -8.57 3.12
CA SER A 164 13.49 -9.86 3.77
C SER A 164 14.60 -10.09 4.79
N GLY A 165 14.26 -10.61 5.98
CA GLY A 165 15.24 -10.85 7.04
C GLY A 165 16.01 -9.59 7.49
N GLY A 166 15.41 -8.40 7.37
CA GLY A 166 15.94 -7.14 7.89
C GLY A 166 16.90 -6.41 6.96
N LYS A 167 16.99 -6.86 5.71
CA LYS A 167 17.85 -6.29 4.68
C LYS A 167 17.14 -6.31 3.33
N ILE A 168 17.58 -5.41 2.45
CA ILE A 168 17.32 -5.56 1.02
C ILE A 168 18.17 -6.75 0.54
N ILE A 169 17.54 -7.69 -0.17
CA ILE A 169 18.23 -8.82 -0.82
C ILE A 169 18.48 -8.50 -2.30
N GLU A 170 18.88 -9.50 -3.09
CA GLU A 170 19.10 -9.34 -4.53
C GLU A 170 17.86 -8.73 -5.22
N PRO A 171 18.01 -7.70 -6.09
CA PRO A 171 16.89 -7.09 -6.78
C PRO A 171 16.07 -8.10 -7.59
N VAL A 172 14.76 -7.88 -7.62
CA VAL A 172 13.84 -8.72 -8.38
C VAL A 172 14.01 -8.46 -9.88
N THR A 173 14.20 -9.53 -10.64
CA THR A 173 14.43 -9.53 -12.09
C THR A 173 13.14 -9.84 -12.87
N GLY A 174 13.16 -9.61 -14.19
CA GLY A 174 12.01 -9.89 -15.06
C GLY A 174 11.06 -8.71 -15.28
N LEU A 175 11.35 -7.52 -14.73
CA LEU A 175 10.66 -6.26 -15.08
C LEU A 175 10.69 -5.97 -16.59
N PRO A 176 9.71 -5.19 -17.11
CA PRO A 176 9.66 -4.76 -18.51
C PRO A 176 10.68 -3.64 -18.78
N GLU A 177 10.74 -3.14 -20.02
CA GLU A 177 11.42 -1.88 -20.33
C GLU A 177 10.67 -0.69 -19.70
N ILE A 178 11.40 0.19 -19.01
CA ILE A 178 10.85 1.27 -18.18
C ILE A 178 11.51 2.60 -18.56
N MET A 179 10.69 3.59 -18.92
CA MET A 179 11.11 4.98 -19.17
C MET A 179 11.35 5.74 -17.86
N ALA A 180 12.43 5.41 -17.14
CA ALA A 180 12.79 6.03 -15.86
C ALA A 180 13.33 7.48 -16.00
N ILE A 181 12.47 8.40 -16.45
CA ILE A 181 12.80 9.80 -16.74
C ILE A 181 11.84 10.75 -16.03
N GLY A 182 12.39 11.70 -15.26
CA GLY A 182 11.61 12.72 -14.54
C GLY A 182 10.75 12.13 -13.43
N GLN A 183 9.42 12.15 -13.61
CA GLN A 183 8.46 11.50 -12.72
C GLN A 183 8.14 10.05 -13.14
N GLY A 184 8.54 9.62 -14.34
CA GLY A 184 8.41 8.24 -14.81
C GLY A 184 9.41 7.29 -14.14
N GLY A 185 9.09 6.00 -14.13
CA GLY A 185 9.83 4.95 -13.43
C GLY A 185 9.06 3.63 -13.35
N LEU A 186 9.54 2.73 -12.47
CA LEU A 186 8.66 1.76 -11.82
C LEU A 186 7.90 2.53 -10.73
N LEU A 187 6.57 2.45 -10.73
CA LEU A 187 5.72 3.32 -9.94
C LEU A 187 5.04 2.50 -8.85
N ASP A 188 3.76 2.19 -8.95
CA ASP A 188 3.07 1.47 -7.89
C ASP A 188 3.25 -0.04 -7.96
N ILE A 189 3.01 -0.67 -6.81
CA ILE A 189 2.93 -2.12 -6.67
C ILE A 189 1.77 -2.47 -5.74
N ALA A 190 0.97 -3.45 -6.14
CA ALA A 190 -0.14 -3.96 -5.34
C ALA A 190 -0.21 -5.49 -5.46
N LEU A 191 -0.52 -6.19 -4.37
CA LEU A 191 -0.91 -7.59 -4.45
C LEU A 191 -2.38 -7.70 -4.84
N HIS A 192 -2.73 -8.77 -5.54
CA HIS A 192 -4.12 -9.15 -5.70
C HIS A 192 -4.80 -9.38 -4.34
N PRO A 193 -6.09 -9.03 -4.16
CA PRO A 193 -6.82 -9.33 -2.92
C PRO A 193 -6.79 -10.83 -2.55
N ASP A 194 -6.83 -11.70 -3.55
CA ASP A 194 -6.68 -13.16 -3.42
C ASP A 194 -5.25 -13.66 -3.78
N TYR A 195 -4.22 -12.88 -3.45
CA TYR A 195 -2.82 -13.28 -3.65
C TYR A 195 -2.47 -14.66 -3.05
N PRO A 196 -2.97 -15.07 -1.86
CA PRO A 196 -2.68 -16.39 -1.30
C PRO A 196 -3.09 -17.56 -2.18
N ALA A 197 -4.10 -17.40 -3.05
CA ALA A 197 -4.52 -18.44 -3.99
C ALA A 197 -3.88 -18.30 -5.37
N ASN A 198 -3.70 -17.08 -5.89
CA ASN A 198 -3.33 -16.85 -7.29
C ASN A 198 -1.92 -16.29 -7.54
N GLY A 199 -1.24 -15.77 -6.51
CA GLY A 199 0.12 -15.24 -6.57
C GLY A 199 0.33 -13.97 -7.41
N TRP A 200 -0.75 -13.27 -7.81
CA TRP A 200 -0.64 -12.14 -8.74
C TRP A 200 -0.20 -10.84 -8.08
N ILE A 201 0.87 -10.24 -8.62
CA ILE A 201 1.40 -8.93 -8.25
C ILE A 201 1.21 -7.99 -9.43
N TYR A 202 0.64 -6.82 -9.17
CA TYR A 202 0.33 -5.79 -10.16
C TYR A 202 1.33 -4.64 -10.01
N PHE A 203 1.79 -4.12 -11.15
CA PHE A 203 2.76 -3.05 -11.24
C PHE A 203 2.26 -1.98 -12.19
N SER A 204 2.46 -0.72 -11.81
CA SER A 204 2.37 0.39 -12.76
C SER A 204 3.75 0.94 -13.06
N TYR A 205 3.97 1.34 -14.30
CA TYR A 205 5.25 1.86 -14.77
C TYR A 205 5.05 2.79 -15.96
N SER A 206 6.03 3.65 -16.23
CA SER A 206 6.08 4.38 -17.49
C SER A 206 6.69 3.49 -18.58
N ALA A 207 5.85 2.88 -19.42
CA ALA A 207 6.30 2.14 -20.60
C ALA A 207 6.95 3.07 -21.62
N LEU A 208 8.07 2.63 -22.20
CA LEU A 208 8.71 3.31 -23.32
C LEU A 208 7.98 2.97 -24.63
N SER A 209 7.68 3.98 -25.44
CA SER A 209 7.20 3.81 -26.81
C SER A 209 8.34 4.10 -27.78
N SER A 210 8.55 3.18 -28.73
CA SER A 210 9.64 3.25 -29.71
C SER A 210 9.21 3.99 -30.98
N GLY A 211 10.18 4.47 -31.77
CA GLY A 211 9.94 5.05 -33.11
C GLY A 211 10.17 6.55 -33.27
N GLY A 212 10.62 7.27 -32.24
CA GLY A 212 10.92 8.71 -32.29
C GLY A 212 12.37 9.07 -32.00
N SER A 213 12.79 10.30 -32.34
CA SER A 213 14.11 10.87 -32.01
C SER A 213 14.25 11.31 -30.54
N ARG A 214 13.14 11.30 -29.79
CA ARG A 214 13.07 11.47 -28.33
C ARG A 214 12.31 10.29 -27.73
N PRO A 215 12.64 9.86 -26.51
CA PRO A 215 11.85 8.86 -25.81
C PRO A 215 10.45 9.42 -25.54
N THR A 216 9.43 8.70 -25.99
CA THR A 216 8.04 8.93 -25.59
C THR A 216 7.57 7.76 -24.76
N GLY A 217 6.52 7.93 -23.97
CA GLY A 217 6.00 6.84 -23.16
C GLY A 217 4.67 7.17 -22.51
N ASN A 218 4.06 6.18 -21.86
CA ASN A 218 2.88 6.37 -21.02
C ASN A 218 2.78 5.36 -19.88
N THR A 219 1.86 5.62 -18.95
CA THR A 219 1.54 4.69 -17.87
C THR A 219 1.00 3.39 -18.43
N ALA A 220 1.60 2.29 -18.02
CA ALA A 220 1.18 0.94 -18.31
C ALA A 220 0.95 0.18 -17.00
N ILE A 221 0.05 -0.80 -17.05
CA ILE A 221 -0.24 -1.74 -15.97
C ILE A 221 0.15 -3.13 -16.46
N MET A 222 0.85 -3.88 -15.61
CA MET A 222 1.13 -5.30 -15.83
C MET A 222 0.88 -6.10 -14.56
N ARG A 223 0.72 -7.43 -14.70
CA ARG A 223 0.83 -8.37 -13.59
C ARG A 223 1.89 -9.43 -13.83
N ALA A 224 2.38 -10.04 -12.76
CA ALA A 224 3.32 -11.14 -12.76
C ALA A 224 3.22 -11.95 -11.45
N ARG A 225 3.82 -13.15 -11.42
CA ARG A 225 4.05 -13.92 -10.20
C ARG A 225 5.50 -13.83 -9.77
N LEU A 226 5.76 -13.89 -8.46
CA LEU A 226 7.13 -13.89 -7.92
C LEU A 226 7.58 -15.31 -7.55
N ASP A 227 8.66 -15.78 -8.18
CA ASP A 227 9.41 -16.96 -7.74
C ASP A 227 10.82 -16.53 -7.31
N GLY A 228 11.17 -16.72 -6.03
CA GLY A 228 12.40 -16.21 -5.44
C GLY A 228 12.58 -14.70 -5.68
N THR A 229 13.50 -14.33 -6.57
CA THR A 229 13.78 -12.96 -7.02
C THR A 229 13.54 -12.76 -8.52
N THR A 230 12.61 -13.53 -9.11
CA THR A 230 12.27 -13.47 -10.55
C THR A 230 10.76 -13.32 -10.75
N LEU A 231 10.36 -12.40 -11.64
CA LEU A 231 8.98 -12.28 -12.11
C LEU A 231 8.69 -13.25 -13.26
N LEU A 232 7.76 -14.17 -13.04
CA LEU A 232 7.22 -15.14 -13.98
C LEU A 232 5.79 -14.74 -14.42
N ASP A 233 5.22 -15.46 -15.40
CA ASP A 233 3.84 -15.30 -15.88
C ASP A 233 3.44 -13.85 -16.19
N ARG A 234 4.33 -13.12 -16.87
CA ARG A 234 4.23 -11.66 -17.03
C ARG A 234 3.21 -11.28 -18.11
N GLU A 235 2.21 -10.49 -17.74
CA GLU A 235 1.12 -10.04 -18.62
C GLU A 235 1.00 -8.51 -18.56
N VAL A 236 1.15 -7.81 -19.69
CA VAL A 236 0.83 -6.38 -19.79
C VAL A 236 -0.67 -6.26 -20.02
N LEU A 237 -1.38 -5.66 -19.06
CA LEU A 237 -2.83 -5.54 -19.04
C LEU A 237 -3.30 -4.27 -19.75
N PHE A 238 -2.49 -3.21 -19.71
CA PHE A 238 -2.86 -1.90 -20.23
C PHE A 238 -1.63 -1.06 -20.57
N THR A 239 -1.70 -0.27 -21.65
CA THR A 239 -0.75 0.81 -21.96
C THR A 239 -1.54 2.04 -22.38
N GLY A 240 -1.32 3.17 -21.69
CA GLY A 240 -2.02 4.42 -21.99
C GLY A 240 -1.62 5.02 -23.33
N GLU A 241 -2.56 5.67 -24.01
CA GLU A 241 -2.37 6.29 -25.31
C GLU A 241 -3.09 7.65 -25.42
N PRO A 242 -2.60 8.60 -26.22
CA PRO A 242 -1.30 8.55 -26.91
C PRO A 242 -0.13 8.70 -25.94
N ALA A 243 1.01 8.12 -26.28
CA ALA A 243 2.28 8.38 -25.60
C ALA A 243 2.75 9.83 -25.85
N THR A 244 3.49 10.41 -24.89
CA THR A 244 4.01 11.80 -25.01
C THR A 244 5.50 11.86 -24.71
N ASP A 245 6.17 12.93 -25.17
CA ASP A 245 7.58 13.25 -24.83
C ASP A 245 7.74 13.96 -23.47
N ARG A 246 6.66 14.08 -22.69
CA ARG A 246 6.69 14.72 -21.36
C ARG A 246 7.14 13.74 -20.29
N ASN A 247 8.02 14.19 -19.40
CA ASN A 247 8.53 13.39 -18.29
C ASN A 247 7.76 13.58 -16.97
N TYR A 248 6.47 13.95 -17.04
CA TYR A 248 5.62 14.23 -15.87
C TYR A 248 4.15 13.80 -16.06
N HIS A 249 3.43 13.78 -14.95
CA HIS A 249 2.00 13.48 -14.78
C HIS A 249 1.56 12.05 -15.16
N PHE A 250 2.37 11.03 -14.84
CA PHE A 250 2.01 9.63 -15.09
C PHE A 250 0.86 9.13 -14.21
N GLY A 251 0.67 9.73 -13.03
CA GLY A 251 -0.30 9.27 -12.04
C GLY A 251 0.09 7.96 -11.37
N SER A 252 -0.60 6.88 -11.74
CA SER A 252 -0.19 5.46 -11.63
C SER A 252 -0.46 4.70 -10.33
N LYS A 253 -1.09 5.28 -9.30
CA LYS A 253 -1.48 4.50 -8.10
C LYS A 253 -2.58 3.47 -8.44
N ILE A 254 -2.41 2.22 -7.99
CA ILE A 254 -3.33 1.09 -8.22
C ILE A 254 -4.19 0.87 -6.97
N ALA A 255 -5.49 0.68 -7.16
CA ALA A 255 -6.43 0.26 -6.11
C ALA A 255 -7.34 -0.88 -6.60
N PHE A 256 -7.61 -1.85 -5.72
CA PHE A 256 -8.61 -2.91 -5.94
C PHE A 256 -9.90 -2.58 -5.19
N ASP A 257 -11.04 -2.84 -5.80
CA ASP A 257 -12.36 -2.69 -5.16
C ASP A 257 -12.81 -3.92 -4.36
N GLY A 258 -12.03 -5.00 -4.40
CA GLY A 258 -12.35 -6.29 -3.78
C GLY A 258 -13.43 -7.10 -4.50
N LYS A 259 -13.84 -6.70 -5.73
CA LYS A 259 -14.94 -7.30 -6.51
C LYS A 259 -14.52 -7.72 -7.92
N GLY A 260 -13.21 -7.87 -8.15
CA GLY A 260 -12.63 -8.30 -9.43
C GLY A 260 -12.16 -7.16 -10.34
N HIS A 261 -12.07 -5.92 -9.84
CA HIS A 261 -11.64 -4.78 -10.65
C HIS A 261 -10.38 -4.09 -10.10
N ILE A 262 -9.61 -3.51 -11.03
CA ILE A 262 -8.49 -2.62 -10.75
C ILE A 262 -8.80 -1.20 -11.23
N PHE A 263 -8.41 -0.23 -10.41
CA PHE A 263 -8.56 1.20 -10.67
C PHE A 263 -7.19 1.87 -10.63
N PHE A 264 -6.93 2.78 -11.58
CA PHE A 264 -5.69 3.54 -11.64
C PHE A 264 -5.88 4.87 -12.37
N GLY A 265 -5.12 5.88 -11.97
CA GLY A 265 -5.12 7.19 -12.62
C GLY A 265 -4.00 7.34 -13.65
N ILE A 266 -4.28 8.02 -14.76
CA ILE A 266 -3.26 8.55 -15.67
C ILE A 266 -3.47 10.06 -15.75
N GLY A 267 -2.44 10.84 -15.42
CA GLY A 267 -2.52 12.30 -15.51
C GLY A 267 -2.57 12.82 -16.95
N ASP A 268 -2.66 14.13 -17.11
CA ASP A 268 -2.82 14.82 -18.41
C ASP A 268 -1.61 14.72 -19.34
N ARG A 269 -0.50 14.13 -18.86
CA ARG A 269 0.80 14.00 -19.55
C ARG A 269 1.30 15.30 -20.16
N GLY A 270 1.02 16.42 -19.49
CA GLY A 270 1.40 17.78 -19.85
C GLY A 270 0.64 18.39 -21.01
N GLN A 271 -0.46 17.77 -21.45
CA GLN A 271 -1.32 18.24 -22.55
C GLN A 271 -2.70 18.64 -22.00
N HIS A 272 -2.68 19.53 -21.00
CA HIS A 272 -3.86 19.91 -20.20
C HIS A 272 -5.03 20.43 -21.04
N PHE A 273 -4.79 21.25 -22.07
CA PHE A 273 -5.88 21.75 -22.93
C PHE A 273 -6.41 20.71 -23.94
N ASP A 274 -5.73 19.58 -24.12
CA ASP A 274 -6.03 18.62 -25.18
C ASP A 274 -6.63 17.31 -24.70
N PHE A 275 -6.13 16.73 -23.61
CA PHE A 275 -6.45 15.34 -23.25
C PHE A 275 -7.52 15.16 -22.15
N PRO A 276 -7.46 15.85 -21.00
CA PRO A 276 -8.33 15.59 -19.84
C PRO A 276 -9.82 15.57 -20.19
N GLN A 277 -10.27 16.51 -21.02
CA GLN A 277 -11.68 16.71 -21.40
C GLN A 277 -12.14 15.85 -22.58
N LYS A 278 -11.23 15.30 -23.40
CA LYS A 278 -11.60 14.40 -24.52
C LYS A 278 -11.61 12.95 -24.04
N LEU A 279 -12.55 12.16 -24.56
CA LEU A 279 -12.72 10.74 -24.20
C LEU A 279 -12.00 9.78 -25.15
N ASP A 280 -11.45 10.29 -26.25
CA ASP A 280 -10.72 9.57 -27.31
C ASP A 280 -9.27 9.18 -26.94
N ASN A 281 -8.92 9.29 -25.65
CA ASN A 281 -7.57 9.06 -25.15
C ASN A 281 -7.58 8.69 -23.66
N HIS A 282 -6.46 8.14 -23.20
CA HIS A 282 -6.29 7.62 -21.84
C HIS A 282 -5.74 8.64 -20.83
N ASN A 283 -5.41 9.86 -21.23
CA ASN A 283 -4.68 10.83 -20.41
C ASN A 283 -5.64 11.80 -19.68
N GLY A 284 -5.36 12.10 -18.41
CA GLY A 284 -6.21 12.92 -17.53
C GLY A 284 -7.50 12.20 -17.11
N LYS A 285 -7.39 10.94 -16.70
CA LYS A 285 -8.48 9.99 -16.45
C LYS A 285 -8.21 9.13 -15.21
N ILE A 286 -9.29 8.63 -14.59
CA ILE A 286 -9.25 7.37 -13.82
C ILE A 286 -9.81 6.26 -14.71
N HIS A 287 -9.15 5.11 -14.71
CA HIS A 287 -9.56 3.92 -15.45
C HIS A 287 -10.06 2.83 -14.52
N ARG A 288 -10.94 1.95 -15.04
CA ARG A 288 -11.37 0.70 -14.41
C ARG A 288 -11.22 -0.45 -15.43
N LEU A 289 -10.55 -1.52 -15.02
CA LEU A 289 -10.46 -2.79 -15.74
C LEU A 289 -10.90 -3.94 -14.83
N ASN A 290 -11.25 -5.08 -15.39
CA ASN A 290 -11.22 -6.35 -14.66
C ASN A 290 -9.78 -6.67 -14.24
N ASP A 291 -9.58 -7.52 -13.23
CA ASP A 291 -8.25 -7.91 -12.76
C ASP A 291 -7.39 -8.65 -13.82
N ASP A 292 -8.01 -9.21 -14.86
CA ASP A 292 -7.34 -9.77 -16.04
C ASP A 292 -7.02 -8.76 -17.16
N GLY A 293 -7.32 -7.48 -16.95
CA GLY A 293 -7.11 -6.41 -17.91
C GLY A 293 -8.23 -6.24 -18.95
N SER A 294 -9.23 -7.13 -18.97
CA SER A 294 -10.40 -6.95 -19.84
C SER A 294 -11.27 -5.77 -19.39
N ILE A 295 -12.08 -5.23 -20.31
CA ILE A 295 -12.97 -4.11 -20.03
C ILE A 295 -14.27 -4.61 -19.38
N PRO A 296 -14.71 -4.05 -18.23
CA PRO A 296 -16.03 -4.31 -17.67
C PRO A 296 -17.15 -3.78 -18.60
N ASP A 297 -18.15 -4.61 -18.89
CA ASP A 297 -19.31 -4.25 -19.73
C ASP A 297 -20.20 -3.15 -19.11
N ASP A 298 -20.01 -2.82 -17.83
CA ASP A 298 -20.69 -1.76 -17.10
C ASP A 298 -19.87 -0.47 -16.97
N ASN A 299 -18.72 -0.35 -17.65
CA ASN A 299 -17.97 0.90 -17.68
C ASN A 299 -18.76 2.03 -18.37
N PRO A 300 -18.70 3.27 -17.85
CA PRO A 300 -19.62 4.36 -18.22
C PRO A 300 -19.54 4.80 -19.69
N PHE A 301 -18.45 4.49 -20.39
CA PHE A 301 -18.20 4.90 -21.78
C PHE A 301 -18.06 3.74 -22.77
N VAL A 302 -18.29 2.48 -22.36
CA VAL A 302 -18.12 1.29 -23.23
C VAL A 302 -18.97 1.33 -24.51
N ASN A 303 -20.16 1.94 -24.42
CA ASN A 303 -21.10 2.10 -25.54
C ASN A 303 -21.04 3.51 -26.19
N THR A 304 -20.05 4.35 -25.84
CA THR A 304 -19.91 5.71 -26.38
C THR A 304 -18.96 5.69 -27.59
N PRO A 305 -19.43 5.99 -28.82
CA PRO A 305 -18.61 5.90 -30.02
C PRO A 305 -17.35 6.79 -29.94
N GLY A 306 -16.18 6.20 -30.13
CA GLY A 306 -14.89 6.89 -30.10
C GLY A 306 -14.33 7.19 -28.70
N ALA A 307 -15.02 6.80 -27.62
CA ALA A 307 -14.48 6.89 -26.27
C ALA A 307 -13.62 5.66 -25.91
N MET A 308 -12.62 5.86 -25.06
CA MET A 308 -11.85 4.77 -24.48
C MET A 308 -12.67 4.06 -23.41
N ALA A 309 -13.03 2.80 -23.67
CA ALA A 309 -13.96 2.02 -22.85
C ALA A 309 -13.46 1.72 -21.42
N SER A 310 -12.16 1.91 -21.15
CA SER A 310 -11.54 1.80 -19.82
C SER A 310 -11.82 2.99 -18.89
N ILE A 311 -12.29 4.14 -19.42
CA ILE A 311 -12.48 5.36 -18.62
C ILE A 311 -13.58 5.13 -17.57
N TRP A 312 -13.25 5.41 -16.32
CA TRP A 312 -14.18 5.50 -15.20
C TRP A 312 -14.59 6.95 -14.91
N SER A 313 -13.63 7.88 -14.88
CA SER A 313 -13.86 9.32 -14.75
C SER A 313 -12.81 10.12 -15.52
N TYR A 314 -13.11 11.39 -15.81
CA TYR A 314 -12.27 12.24 -16.67
C TYR A 314 -12.15 13.68 -16.15
N GLY A 315 -11.33 14.50 -16.80
CA GLY A 315 -11.03 15.85 -16.33
C GLY A 315 -10.09 15.88 -15.12
N HIS A 316 -9.10 14.98 -15.08
CA HIS A 316 -8.05 14.95 -14.06
C HIS A 316 -6.73 15.54 -14.56
N ARG A 317 -5.92 16.08 -13.65
CA ARG A 317 -4.58 16.61 -13.91
C ARG A 317 -3.48 15.59 -13.64
N ASN A 318 -3.36 15.12 -12.40
CA ASN A 318 -2.32 14.16 -12.00
C ASN A 318 -2.67 13.42 -10.69
N PRO A 319 -3.55 12.41 -10.74
CA PRO A 319 -3.88 11.54 -9.61
C PRO A 319 -2.64 10.85 -9.02
N GLN A 320 -2.36 11.00 -7.73
CA GLN A 320 -1.19 10.39 -7.07
C GLN A 320 -1.59 9.49 -5.89
N GLY A 321 -2.59 9.89 -5.10
CA GLY A 321 -3.23 9.03 -4.12
C GLY A 321 -4.49 8.41 -4.74
N THR A 322 -4.69 7.12 -4.51
CA THR A 322 -5.87 6.36 -4.96
C THR A 322 -6.08 5.23 -3.97
N CYS A 323 -7.23 5.19 -3.31
CA CYS A 323 -7.61 4.10 -2.42
C CYS A 323 -9.14 4.01 -2.31
N PHE A 324 -9.64 2.84 -1.92
CA PHE A 324 -11.03 2.68 -1.52
C PHE A 324 -11.21 2.99 -0.04
N ASP A 325 -12.31 3.67 0.28
CA ASP A 325 -12.86 3.70 1.62
C ASP A 325 -13.35 2.27 1.97
N PRO A 326 -12.81 1.62 3.02
CA PRO A 326 -13.14 0.25 3.37
C PRO A 326 -14.52 0.09 4.04
N LEU A 327 -15.16 1.18 4.47
CA LEU A 327 -16.51 1.17 5.06
C LEU A 327 -17.59 1.38 4.00
N THR A 328 -17.39 2.33 3.08
CA THR A 328 -18.39 2.67 2.04
C THR A 328 -18.16 1.93 0.73
N GLY A 329 -16.92 1.48 0.45
CA GLY A 329 -16.53 0.95 -0.86
C GLY A 329 -16.42 2.02 -1.94
N GLU A 330 -16.35 3.30 -1.58
CA GLU A 330 -16.19 4.41 -2.52
C GLU A 330 -14.72 4.68 -2.85
N LEU A 331 -14.45 5.09 -4.09
CA LEU A 331 -13.10 5.38 -4.55
C LEU A 331 -12.71 6.83 -4.22
N TRP A 332 -11.62 7.02 -3.49
CA TRP A 332 -11.04 8.32 -3.22
C TRP A 332 -9.74 8.51 -4.00
N VAL A 333 -9.51 9.72 -4.49
CA VAL A 333 -8.29 10.12 -5.20
C VAL A 333 -7.77 11.44 -4.65
N SER A 334 -6.45 11.56 -4.46
CA SER A 334 -5.79 12.85 -4.27
C SER A 334 -4.91 13.18 -5.48
N GLU A 335 -4.93 14.43 -5.93
CA GLU A 335 -4.21 14.84 -7.13
C GLU A 335 -3.51 16.19 -7.03
N HIS A 336 -2.45 16.35 -7.83
CA HIS A 336 -1.69 17.59 -7.89
C HIS A 336 -2.37 18.62 -8.79
N GLY A 337 -2.59 19.83 -8.26
CA GLY A 337 -2.88 21.04 -9.01
C GLY A 337 -1.63 21.69 -9.62
N PRO A 338 -1.76 22.82 -10.33
CA PRO A 338 -0.64 23.58 -10.88
C PRO A 338 0.11 24.32 -9.74
N ARG A 339 0.00 25.64 -9.63
CA ARG A 339 0.49 26.40 -8.48
C ARG A 339 -0.67 26.63 -7.50
N GLY A 340 -0.84 25.70 -6.56
CA GLY A 340 -2.06 25.61 -5.75
C GLY A 340 -3.11 24.71 -6.42
N GLY A 341 -4.25 24.53 -5.76
CA GLY A 341 -5.36 23.72 -6.24
C GLY A 341 -5.05 22.22 -6.33
N ASP A 342 -4.29 21.67 -5.37
CA ASP A 342 -4.31 20.21 -5.19
C ASP A 342 -5.67 19.78 -4.63
N GLU A 343 -6.12 18.57 -4.92
CA GLU A 343 -7.50 18.16 -4.62
C GLU A 343 -7.58 16.80 -3.93
N LEU A 344 -8.65 16.61 -3.16
CA LEU A 344 -9.16 15.34 -2.68
C LEU A 344 -10.55 15.14 -3.29
N ASN A 345 -10.67 14.12 -4.12
CA ASN A 345 -11.81 13.84 -4.98
C ASN A 345 -12.47 12.50 -4.60
N LEU A 346 -13.80 12.53 -4.42
CA LEU A 346 -14.64 11.33 -4.31
C LEU A 346 -15.05 10.92 -5.73
N ILE A 347 -14.52 9.81 -6.23
CA ILE A 347 -14.58 9.42 -7.64
C ILE A 347 -15.84 8.63 -7.99
N LYS A 348 -16.57 9.14 -8.99
CA LYS A 348 -17.86 8.61 -9.45
C LYS A 348 -17.79 8.21 -10.94
N PRO A 349 -18.53 7.17 -11.37
CA PRO A 349 -18.57 6.75 -12.78
C PRO A 349 -19.12 7.82 -13.71
N GLY A 350 -18.45 8.03 -14.84
CA GLY A 350 -18.87 8.94 -15.91
C GLY A 350 -18.66 10.43 -15.61
N VAL A 351 -18.16 10.77 -14.43
CA VAL A 351 -18.10 12.16 -13.94
C VAL A 351 -16.85 12.88 -14.45
N ASN A 352 -17.01 14.19 -14.69
CA ASN A 352 -15.98 15.12 -15.12
C ASN A 352 -15.50 15.97 -13.95
N TYR A 353 -14.24 15.84 -13.55
CA TYR A 353 -13.59 16.61 -12.48
C TYR A 353 -13.00 17.95 -12.99
N GLY A 354 -13.20 18.24 -14.27
CA GLY A 354 -13.18 19.61 -14.78
C GLY A 354 -11.81 20.20 -15.13
N TRP A 355 -10.68 19.57 -14.81
CA TRP A 355 -9.37 20.06 -15.25
C TRP A 355 -9.29 20.12 -16.79
N PRO A 356 -8.73 21.18 -17.40
CA PRO A 356 -8.31 22.48 -16.84
C PRO A 356 -9.38 23.57 -16.98
N VAL A 357 -10.62 23.22 -17.32
CA VAL A 357 -11.75 24.16 -17.50
C VAL A 357 -12.02 24.90 -16.19
N ILE A 358 -11.98 24.17 -15.08
CA ILE A 358 -11.93 24.72 -13.72
C ILE A 358 -10.60 24.37 -13.05
N SER A 359 -10.14 25.23 -12.14
CA SER A 359 -8.96 25.01 -11.30
C SER A 359 -8.91 26.01 -10.15
N TYR A 360 -8.64 25.54 -8.93
CA TYR A 360 -8.30 26.40 -7.80
C TYR A 360 -6.86 26.94 -7.84
N GLY A 361 -5.99 26.33 -8.65
CA GLY A 361 -4.61 26.74 -8.84
C GLY A 361 -4.38 27.65 -10.05
N ILE A 362 -3.28 28.39 -10.01
CA ILE A 362 -2.85 29.31 -11.08
C ILE A 362 -1.64 28.76 -11.85
N ASN A 363 -1.23 29.43 -12.93
CA ASN A 363 0.00 29.10 -13.64
C ASN A 363 1.23 29.34 -12.73
N TYR A 364 2.32 28.60 -12.96
CA TYR A 364 3.52 28.71 -12.13
C TYR A 364 4.17 30.11 -12.19
N ASP A 365 4.04 30.82 -13.31
CA ASP A 365 4.46 32.22 -13.48
C ASP A 365 3.61 33.24 -12.71
N GLY A 366 2.47 32.81 -12.13
CA GLY A 366 1.54 33.65 -11.39
C GLY A 366 0.35 34.18 -12.21
N THR A 367 0.25 33.85 -13.50
CA THR A 367 -0.91 34.22 -14.33
C THR A 367 -2.12 33.33 -14.06
N VAL A 368 -3.33 33.84 -14.33
CA VAL A 368 -4.57 33.06 -14.23
C VAL A 368 -4.56 31.94 -15.27
N LEU A 369 -4.82 30.70 -14.84
CA LEU A 369 -4.95 29.54 -15.74
C LEU A 369 -6.34 29.51 -16.39
N THR A 370 -7.38 29.59 -15.57
CA THR A 370 -8.79 29.70 -15.95
C THR A 370 -9.48 30.66 -14.97
N PRO A 371 -10.45 31.49 -15.39
CA PRO A 371 -11.21 32.34 -14.48
C PRO A 371 -12.24 31.57 -13.64
N ASP A 372 -12.57 30.32 -14.03
CA ASP A 372 -13.62 29.52 -13.41
C ASP A 372 -13.03 28.58 -12.34
N THR A 373 -13.56 28.59 -11.11
CA THR A 373 -13.30 27.54 -10.09
C THR A 373 -14.42 26.50 -10.04
N GLU A 374 -15.60 26.85 -10.52
CA GLU A 374 -16.80 26.01 -10.56
C GLU A 374 -17.53 26.20 -11.90
N LYS A 375 -18.24 25.17 -12.36
CA LYS A 375 -19.03 25.23 -13.60
C LYS A 375 -20.12 24.16 -13.61
N ALA A 376 -21.29 24.49 -14.16
CA ALA A 376 -22.37 23.53 -14.31
C ALA A 376 -21.92 22.32 -15.15
N GLY A 377 -22.15 21.11 -14.61
CA GLY A 377 -21.75 19.84 -15.24
C GLY A 377 -20.32 19.37 -14.93
N LEU A 378 -19.55 20.12 -14.13
CA LEU A 378 -18.25 19.70 -13.60
C LEU A 378 -18.39 19.44 -12.09
N GLU A 379 -17.86 18.32 -11.63
CA GLU A 379 -17.84 17.97 -10.21
C GLU A 379 -16.83 18.84 -9.46
N GLN A 380 -17.09 19.08 -8.17
CA GLN A 380 -16.18 19.81 -7.29
C GLN A 380 -15.42 18.83 -6.38
N PRO A 381 -14.17 19.14 -6.01
CA PRO A 381 -13.46 18.34 -5.04
C PRO A 381 -14.13 18.39 -3.67
N VAL A 382 -14.01 17.30 -2.91
CA VAL A 382 -14.43 17.26 -1.50
C VAL A 382 -13.59 18.26 -0.67
N PHE A 383 -12.32 18.43 -1.05
CA PHE A 383 -11.42 19.40 -0.44
C PHE A 383 -10.30 19.81 -1.41
N GLN A 384 -9.80 21.05 -1.31
CA GLN A 384 -8.65 21.51 -2.09
C GLN A 384 -7.60 22.26 -1.23
N TRP A 385 -6.32 22.06 -1.54
CA TRP A 385 -5.19 22.75 -0.93
C TRP A 385 -4.64 23.86 -1.83
N THR A 386 -4.81 25.10 -1.38
CA THR A 386 -4.13 26.28 -1.93
C THR A 386 -3.50 27.06 -0.77
N PRO A 387 -2.14 27.12 -0.66
CA PRO A 387 -1.14 26.58 -1.58
C PRO A 387 -1.10 25.05 -1.65
N SER A 388 -0.48 24.55 -2.72
CA SER A 388 -0.29 23.12 -3.00
C SER A 388 0.62 22.46 -1.96
N ILE A 389 0.20 21.28 -1.48
CA ILE A 389 0.96 20.39 -0.60
C ILE A 389 1.63 19.24 -1.37
N GLY A 390 1.36 19.08 -2.67
CA GLY A 390 1.81 17.96 -3.50
C GLY A 390 1.45 16.59 -2.90
N PRO A 391 0.14 16.27 -2.78
CA PRO A 391 -0.33 15.05 -2.14
C PRO A 391 0.05 13.82 -2.96
N CYS A 392 0.54 12.77 -2.28
CA CYS A 392 1.01 11.55 -2.93
C CYS A 392 0.21 10.32 -2.48
N GLY A 393 0.85 9.14 -2.37
CA GLY A 393 0.18 7.92 -1.94
C GLY A 393 -0.54 8.11 -0.59
N MET A 394 -1.74 7.53 -0.50
CA MET A 394 -2.66 7.70 0.62
C MET A 394 -3.36 6.40 1.00
N THR A 395 -3.85 6.33 2.23
CA THR A 395 -4.57 5.16 2.76
C THR A 395 -5.61 5.58 3.80
N PHE A 396 -6.66 4.79 3.96
CA PHE A 396 -7.58 4.89 5.10
C PHE A 396 -7.00 4.13 6.30
N VAL A 397 -7.06 4.74 7.48
CA VAL A 397 -6.61 4.09 8.71
C VAL A 397 -7.71 3.14 9.21
N THR A 398 -7.43 1.84 9.11
CA THR A 398 -8.36 0.76 9.49
C THR A 398 -8.00 0.04 10.79
N GLY A 399 -6.70 0.00 11.13
CA GLY A 399 -6.18 -0.81 12.23
C GLY A 399 -6.59 -0.31 13.62
N ASP A 400 -6.76 -1.24 14.56
CA ASP A 400 -7.15 -0.94 15.94
C ASP A 400 -6.03 -0.23 16.72
N ARG A 401 -4.79 -0.29 16.22
CA ARG A 401 -3.61 0.39 16.78
C ARG A 401 -3.70 1.92 16.82
N TYR A 402 -4.55 2.53 16.00
CA TYR A 402 -4.72 3.98 15.92
C TYR A 402 -6.19 4.37 16.18
N PRO A 403 -6.71 4.12 17.39
CA PRO A 403 -8.15 4.19 17.67
C PRO A 403 -8.73 5.58 17.40
N ASN A 404 -7.97 6.63 17.66
CA ASN A 404 -8.38 8.03 17.45
C ASN A 404 -8.26 8.46 15.98
N TRP A 405 -7.74 7.61 15.10
CA TRP A 405 -7.58 7.88 13.67
C TRP A 405 -8.41 6.99 12.75
N LYS A 406 -9.21 6.06 13.27
CA LYS A 406 -10.06 5.18 12.45
C LYS A 406 -10.89 5.97 11.44
N ASN A 407 -10.89 5.50 10.19
CA ASN A 407 -11.52 6.12 9.03
C ASN A 407 -10.99 7.51 8.62
N ASN A 408 -9.90 8.00 9.20
CA ASN A 408 -9.16 9.13 8.64
C ASN A 408 -8.35 8.68 7.42
N ILE A 409 -8.15 9.59 6.47
CA ILE A 409 -7.15 9.44 5.42
C ILE A 409 -5.80 9.92 5.98
N LEU A 410 -4.75 9.15 5.72
CA LEU A 410 -3.36 9.61 5.79
C LEU A 410 -2.79 9.67 4.39
N LEU A 411 -2.17 10.80 4.05
CA LEU A 411 -1.49 11.01 2.77
C LEU A 411 -0.15 11.72 2.97
N GLY A 412 0.80 11.51 2.08
CA GLY A 412 2.09 12.21 2.15
C GLY A 412 2.08 13.56 1.44
N SER A 413 2.88 14.50 1.93
CA SER A 413 3.22 15.76 1.25
C SER A 413 4.65 15.75 0.72
N LEU A 414 4.79 15.95 -0.60
CA LEU A 414 6.09 16.00 -1.27
C LEU A 414 6.86 17.32 -1.03
N PRO A 415 6.36 18.52 -1.39
CA PRO A 415 7.05 19.79 -1.17
C PRO A 415 7.18 20.19 0.30
N LEU A 416 6.14 20.00 1.12
CA LEU A 416 6.12 20.49 2.52
C LEU A 416 6.68 19.47 3.53
N LYS A 417 6.95 18.23 3.07
CA LYS A 417 7.73 17.19 3.79
C LYS A 417 7.08 16.72 5.08
N HIS A 418 5.81 16.34 5.02
CA HIS A 418 5.01 15.93 6.18
C HIS A 418 3.99 14.84 5.81
N LEU A 419 3.36 14.23 6.82
CA LEU A 419 2.17 13.39 6.65
C LEU A 419 0.92 14.22 6.96
N GLU A 420 -0.01 14.35 6.02
CA GLU A 420 -1.30 15.00 6.26
C GLU A 420 -2.29 13.95 6.78
N ARG A 421 -2.90 14.22 7.94
CA ARG A 421 -4.09 13.51 8.41
C ARG A 421 -5.33 14.31 8.05
N VAL A 422 -6.30 13.65 7.43
CA VAL A 422 -7.57 14.24 7.00
C VAL A 422 -8.72 13.49 7.68
N VAL A 423 -9.55 14.20 8.44
CA VAL A 423 -10.74 13.66 9.11
C VAL A 423 -11.94 13.83 8.19
N LEU A 424 -12.70 12.75 7.99
CA LEU A 424 -13.91 12.75 7.17
C LEU A 424 -15.16 12.48 8.01
N GLU A 425 -16.18 13.31 7.84
CA GLU A 425 -17.53 13.07 8.33
C GLU A 425 -18.52 13.28 7.18
N ASN A 426 -19.35 12.27 6.90
CA ASN A 426 -20.35 12.31 5.81
C ASN A 426 -19.74 12.76 4.45
N ASN A 427 -18.59 12.18 4.10
CA ASN A 427 -17.79 12.49 2.90
C ASN A 427 -17.37 13.96 2.78
N LYS A 428 -17.18 14.66 3.90
CA LYS A 428 -16.62 16.02 3.96
C LYS A 428 -15.42 16.06 4.88
N VAL A 429 -14.40 16.84 4.50
CA VAL A 429 -13.27 17.12 5.39
C VAL A 429 -13.71 18.06 6.51
N THR A 430 -13.71 17.56 7.75
CA THR A 430 -14.04 18.37 8.94
C THR A 430 -12.81 18.89 9.66
N HIS A 431 -11.67 18.20 9.53
CA HIS A 431 -10.40 18.60 10.14
C HIS A 431 -9.19 18.10 9.34
N ARG A 432 -8.06 18.80 9.48
CA ARG A 432 -6.76 18.36 8.94
C ARG A 432 -5.63 18.64 9.93
N GLU A 433 -4.63 17.77 9.94
CA GLU A 433 -3.46 17.90 10.81
C GLU A 433 -2.16 17.58 10.05
N GLU A 434 -1.17 18.45 10.16
CA GLU A 434 0.18 18.27 9.60
C GLU A 434 1.09 17.50 10.59
N LEU A 435 1.22 16.20 10.39
CA LEU A 435 2.07 15.30 11.19
C LEU A 435 3.51 15.27 10.65
N LEU A 436 4.50 15.07 11.53
CA LEU A 436 5.90 14.81 11.15
C LEU A 436 6.55 15.90 10.27
N LYS A 437 6.29 17.18 10.56
CA LYS A 437 6.80 18.30 9.75
C LYS A 437 8.32 18.23 9.58
N GLY A 438 8.79 18.18 8.34
CA GLY A 438 10.21 18.12 8.00
C GLY A 438 10.83 16.72 7.92
N ILE A 439 10.06 15.64 8.15
CA ILE A 439 10.56 14.25 8.16
C ILE A 439 11.24 13.82 6.84
N GLY A 440 10.83 14.44 5.73
CA GLY A 440 11.29 14.12 4.38
C GLY A 440 10.14 14.26 3.40
N ARG A 441 10.47 14.27 2.09
CA ARG A 441 9.45 14.33 1.02
C ARG A 441 8.67 13.02 1.02
N VAL A 442 7.49 12.97 1.63
CA VAL A 442 6.70 11.73 1.75
C VAL A 442 6.13 11.37 0.37
N ARG A 443 6.23 10.11 -0.03
CA ARG A 443 5.87 9.58 -1.37
C ARG A 443 4.74 8.55 -1.33
N ASN A 444 4.67 7.72 -0.30
CA ASN A 444 3.65 6.68 -0.18
C ASN A 444 3.32 6.45 1.29
N VAL A 445 2.08 6.03 1.57
CA VAL A 445 1.55 5.71 2.90
C VAL A 445 0.62 4.50 2.74
N VAL A 446 0.84 3.44 3.52
CA VAL A 446 0.02 2.22 3.51
C VAL A 446 -0.22 1.71 4.94
N MET A 447 -1.33 1.01 5.13
CA MET A 447 -1.51 0.11 6.27
C MET A 447 -0.81 -1.22 5.99
N GLY A 448 0.05 -1.68 6.90
CA GLY A 448 0.65 -3.01 6.88
C GLY A 448 -0.29 -4.09 7.43
N PRO A 449 -0.03 -5.38 7.12
CA PRO A 449 -0.83 -6.51 7.61
C PRO A 449 -0.67 -6.76 9.12
N ASP A 450 0.31 -6.12 9.75
CA ASP A 450 0.54 -6.06 11.19
C ASP A 450 -0.22 -4.89 11.87
N GLU A 451 -1.09 -4.20 11.12
CA GLU A 451 -1.87 -3.01 11.48
C GLU A 451 -1.06 -1.74 11.76
N TYR A 452 0.23 -1.67 11.40
CA TYR A 452 0.99 -0.43 11.49
C TYR A 452 0.90 0.40 10.20
N ILE A 453 1.01 1.72 10.31
CA ILE A 453 1.19 2.64 9.19
C ILE A 453 2.66 2.63 8.78
N TYR A 454 2.92 2.38 7.50
CA TYR A 454 4.23 2.51 6.87
C TYR A 454 4.19 3.64 5.85
N PHE A 455 5.27 4.40 5.76
CA PHE A 455 5.39 5.51 4.81
C PHE A 455 6.81 5.63 4.23
N ALA A 456 6.89 6.04 2.97
CA ALA A 456 8.12 6.19 2.22
C ALA A 456 8.50 7.67 2.09
N ILE A 457 9.79 8.00 2.20
CA ILE A 457 10.34 9.33 1.93
C ILE A 457 11.40 9.29 0.81
N GLU A 458 11.52 10.35 0.00
CA GLU A 458 12.44 10.39 -1.17
C GLU A 458 13.86 10.88 -0.87
N THR A 459 14.11 11.62 0.23
CA THR A 459 15.44 12.19 0.51
C THR A 459 15.59 12.47 2.01
N PRO A 460 16.33 11.63 2.76
CA PRO A 460 16.91 10.35 2.33
C PRO A 460 15.84 9.32 1.92
N GLY A 461 16.17 8.38 1.04
CA GLY A 461 15.24 7.36 0.57
C GLY A 461 15.04 6.25 1.60
N TYR A 462 14.02 6.35 2.45
CA TYR A 462 13.72 5.41 3.54
C TYR A 462 12.26 4.92 3.50
N ILE A 463 12.01 3.78 4.15
CA ILE A 463 10.68 3.38 4.61
C ILE A 463 10.66 3.41 6.13
N LEU A 464 9.67 4.11 6.67
CA LEU A 464 9.46 4.39 8.08
C LEU A 464 8.13 3.76 8.52
N ARG A 465 8.06 3.33 9.78
CA ARG A 465 6.86 2.80 10.42
C ARG A 465 6.47 3.70 11.60
N LEU A 466 5.19 4.03 11.70
CA LEU A 466 4.65 4.85 12.78
C LEU A 466 4.19 3.96 13.93
N MET A 467 4.81 4.05 15.10
CA MET A 467 4.56 3.17 16.25
C MET A 467 3.72 3.91 17.30
N PRO A 468 2.41 3.65 17.47
CA PRO A 468 1.63 4.32 18.51
C PRO A 468 2.14 3.98 19.91
N VAL A 469 2.00 4.93 20.82
CA VAL A 469 2.38 4.81 22.24
C VAL A 469 1.11 5.03 23.07
N GLU A 470 0.90 4.17 24.07
CA GLU A 470 -0.22 4.26 25.05
C GLU A 470 -0.14 5.52 25.93
#